data_AF-A0A966RYR8-F1
#
_entry.id   AF-A0A966RYR8-F1
#
_cell.length_a   1.000
_cell.length_b   1.000
_cell.length_c   1.000
_cell.angle_alpha   90.00
_cell.angle_beta   90.00
_cell.angle_gamma   90.00
#
_symmetry.space_group_name_H-M   'P 1'
#
loop_
_entity.id
_entity.type
_entity.pdbx_description
1 polymer ?
#
loop_
_entity_poly.entity_id
_entity_poly.type
_entity_poly.pdbx_seq_one_letter_code
_entity_poly.pdbx_strand_id
1 'polypeptide(L)'
;MNFSILIVFLALICSAEADLEPYLKKALNKTDVSSMKNIDFIYMINLDQRPEKWQLSIDQLNPYGIIPYRFSAVNGWELTLEAINEVGLKFDPSMVGGFMGTCYPMDGDFTPSHQVIENFGQTYFCHCMARGPIGIVLSHLSVLQDAYDSGYETIWVMEDDIDVLDDPRVIPDLIDRLDDVVGKDNWDILFTDVDIRDQQGQHKSTIWAARRPDFPDYYKLNDFTQNRVVSSNFRKVGARYGATSMIIRRCGMKKLLQ
;
A
#
# COMPACT_ATOMS: atom_id res chain seq x y z
N MET A 1 -27.72 -3.49 -0.06
CA MET A 1 -26.70 -4.54 0.21
C MET A 1 -25.42 -3.79 0.57
N ASN A 2 -25.07 -3.79 1.85
CA ASN A 2 -24.00 -2.94 2.41
C ASN A 2 -22.64 -3.59 2.16
N PHE A 3 -21.73 -2.90 1.47
CA PHE A 3 -20.32 -3.25 1.44
C PHE A 3 -19.51 -2.15 2.11
N SER A 4 -19.02 -2.45 3.31
CA SER A 4 -17.99 -1.69 3.99
C SER A 4 -16.64 -2.10 3.41
N ILE A 5 -16.06 -1.28 2.54
CA ILE A 5 -14.66 -1.41 2.15
C ILE A 5 -13.86 -0.45 3.04
N LEU A 6 -13.06 -1.04 3.92
CA LEU A 6 -12.06 -0.37 4.74
C LEU A 6 -10.68 -0.91 4.30
N ILE A 7 -9.93 -0.10 3.56
CA ILE A 7 -8.53 -0.39 3.18
C ILE A 7 -7.69 0.80 3.64
N VAL A 8 -7.02 0.65 4.78
CA VAL A 8 -6.07 1.64 5.28
C VAL A 8 -4.68 1.19 4.86
N PHE A 9 -4.00 2.01 4.05
CA PHE A 9 -2.60 1.81 3.70
C PHE A 9 -1.75 2.73 4.59
N LEU A 10 -1.20 2.15 5.64
CA LEU A 10 -0.17 2.76 6.48
C LEU A 10 0.94 1.73 6.60
N ALA A 11 1.70 1.60 5.52
CA ALA A 11 2.99 0.95 5.57
C ALA A 11 3.94 1.95 6.26
N LEU A 12 4.46 1.56 7.41
CA LEU A 12 5.61 2.16 8.09
C LEU A 12 5.90 1.23 9.26
N ILE A 13 7.06 0.56 9.24
CA ILE A 13 7.68 -0.23 10.31
C ILE A 13 7.02 -1.59 10.61
N CYS A 14 7.45 -2.63 9.87
CA CYS A 14 7.32 -4.05 10.24
C CYS A 14 8.65 -4.59 10.79
N SER A 15 9.29 -3.85 11.71
CA SER A 15 10.66 -4.16 12.16
C SER A 15 10.72 -4.88 13.49
N ALA A 16 9.55 -5.32 14.00
CA ALA A 16 9.47 -6.19 15.16
C ALA A 16 8.86 -7.54 14.73
N GLU A 17 9.74 -8.50 14.43
CA GLU A 17 9.53 -9.95 14.52
C GLU A 17 8.78 -10.73 13.43
N ALA A 18 8.09 -10.09 12.47
CA ALA A 18 7.49 -10.85 11.36
C ALA A 18 8.55 -11.15 10.29
N ASP A 19 8.93 -12.43 10.12
CA ASP A 19 9.72 -12.87 8.97
C ASP A 19 8.82 -12.90 7.73
N LEU A 20 8.74 -11.77 7.03
CA LEU A 20 7.87 -11.61 5.86
C LEU A 20 8.49 -12.22 4.60
N GLU A 21 9.80 -12.46 4.56
CA GLU A 21 10.53 -12.90 3.36
C GLU A 21 9.93 -14.15 2.70
N PRO A 22 9.50 -15.20 3.43
CA PRO A 22 8.87 -16.38 2.85
C PRO A 22 7.54 -16.10 2.13
N TYR A 23 6.89 -14.96 2.43
CA TYR A 23 5.59 -14.56 1.90
C TYR A 23 5.68 -13.51 0.81
N LEU A 24 6.87 -12.98 0.54
CA LEU A 24 7.10 -12.04 -0.56
C LEU A 24 7.27 -12.80 -1.88
N LYS A 25 6.54 -12.35 -2.90
CA LYS A 25 6.69 -12.87 -4.26
C LYS A 25 7.90 -12.23 -4.94
N LYS A 26 8.63 -13.02 -5.72
CA LYS A 26 9.73 -12.51 -6.54
C LYS A 26 9.20 -12.04 -7.89
N ALA A 27 9.71 -10.92 -8.38
CA ALA A 27 9.51 -10.54 -9.78
C ALA A 27 10.31 -11.51 -10.67
N LEU A 28 9.63 -12.14 -11.64
CA LEU A 28 10.23 -13.09 -12.57
C LEU A 28 10.27 -12.51 -13.98
N ASN A 29 11.32 -12.81 -14.74
CA ASN A 29 11.42 -12.44 -16.15
C ASN A 29 11.28 -10.92 -16.39
N LYS A 30 11.89 -10.08 -15.54
CA LYS A 30 11.96 -8.64 -15.79
C LYS A 30 12.71 -8.41 -17.10
N THR A 31 11.99 -7.97 -18.13
CA THR A 31 12.60 -7.43 -19.35
C THR A 31 12.88 -5.95 -19.15
N ASP A 32 13.71 -5.34 -20.00
CA ASP A 32 13.82 -3.87 -20.02
C ASP A 32 12.44 -3.29 -20.34
N VAL A 33 11.80 -2.74 -19.32
CA VAL A 33 10.47 -2.15 -19.40
C VAL A 33 10.64 -0.66 -19.69
N SER A 34 9.66 -0.09 -20.41
CA SER A 34 9.62 1.31 -20.85
C SER A 34 10.13 2.27 -19.76
N SER A 35 11.19 3.03 -20.07
CA SER A 35 11.69 4.06 -19.18
C SER A 35 10.90 5.35 -19.39
N MET A 36 10.31 5.86 -18.31
CA MET A 36 9.72 7.19 -18.26
C MET A 36 10.70 8.12 -17.55
N LYS A 37 10.85 9.37 -18.01
CA LYS A 37 11.73 10.33 -17.32
C LYS A 37 11.38 10.37 -15.82
N ASN A 38 12.41 10.35 -14.96
CA ASN A 38 12.29 10.35 -13.50
C ASN A 38 11.66 9.09 -12.87
N ILE A 39 11.42 8.03 -13.65
CA ILE A 39 10.87 6.75 -13.17
C ILE A 39 11.70 5.61 -13.75
N ASP A 40 12.40 4.90 -12.88
CA ASP A 40 13.32 3.82 -13.28
C ASP A 40 12.56 2.56 -13.70
N PHE A 41 11.42 2.29 -13.05
CA PHE A 41 10.62 1.11 -13.33
C PHE A 41 9.14 1.32 -12.99
N ILE A 42 8.26 0.70 -13.78
CA ILE A 42 6.81 0.77 -13.60
C ILE A 42 6.27 -0.64 -13.35
N TYR A 43 5.67 -0.85 -12.18
CA TYR A 43 5.01 -2.09 -11.79
C TYR A 43 3.49 -1.95 -11.86
N MET A 44 2.82 -3.02 -12.25
CA MET A 44 1.37 -3.17 -12.07
C MET A 44 1.08 -4.53 -11.45
N ILE A 45 0.49 -4.49 -10.26
CA ILE A 45 0.12 -5.64 -9.44
C ILE A 45 -1.21 -6.19 -9.95
N ASN A 46 -1.24 -7.46 -10.35
CA ASN A 46 -2.43 -8.11 -10.88
C ASN A 46 -2.52 -9.54 -10.36
N LEU A 47 -3.73 -9.97 -9.98
CA LEU A 47 -3.98 -11.37 -9.64
C LEU A 47 -3.96 -12.23 -10.92
N ASP A 48 -3.30 -13.39 -10.87
CA ASP A 48 -3.22 -14.31 -12.02
C ASP A 48 -4.59 -14.80 -12.53
N GLN A 49 -5.56 -14.89 -11.64
CA GLN A 49 -6.95 -15.24 -11.97
C GLN A 49 -7.77 -14.08 -12.56
N ARG A 50 -7.21 -12.86 -12.68
CA ARG A 50 -7.89 -11.65 -13.18
C ARG A 50 -7.23 -11.07 -14.46
N PRO A 51 -7.01 -11.87 -15.52
CA PRO A 51 -6.37 -11.39 -16.74
C PRO A 51 -7.18 -10.30 -17.46
N GLU A 52 -8.50 -10.24 -17.25
CA GLU A 52 -9.36 -9.22 -17.84
C GLU A 52 -9.11 -7.83 -17.25
N LYS A 53 -8.76 -7.75 -15.97
CA LYS A 53 -8.41 -6.50 -15.27
C LYS A 53 -7.07 -5.96 -15.75
N TRP A 54 -6.09 -6.85 -15.89
CA TRP A 54 -4.82 -6.55 -16.55
C TRP A 54 -5.03 -5.95 -17.94
N GLN A 55 -5.80 -6.64 -18.79
CA GLN A 55 -6.01 -6.18 -20.17
C GLN A 55 -6.69 -4.80 -20.20
N LEU A 56 -7.71 -4.57 -19.37
CA LEU A 56 -8.39 -3.29 -19.28
C LEU A 56 -7.44 -2.16 -18.88
N SER A 57 -6.57 -2.39 -17.90
CA SER A 57 -5.58 -1.40 -17.46
C SER A 57 -4.53 -1.10 -18.53
N ILE A 58 -4.07 -2.13 -19.24
CA ILE A 58 -3.13 -1.99 -20.37
C ILE A 58 -3.75 -1.23 -21.53
N ASP A 59 -5.02 -1.49 -21.89
CA ASP A 59 -5.70 -0.78 -22.96
C ASP A 59 -5.80 0.73 -22.70
N GLN A 60 -5.89 1.14 -21.43
CA GLN A 60 -5.91 2.54 -21.03
C GLN A 60 -4.52 3.20 -21.06
N LEU A 61 -3.44 2.45 -20.78
CA LEU A 61 -2.06 2.98 -20.75
C LEU A 61 -1.36 2.96 -22.12
N ASN A 62 -1.72 2.02 -22.99
CA ASN A 62 -1.14 1.84 -24.32
C ASN A 62 -1.13 3.11 -25.19
N PRO A 63 -2.19 3.94 -25.24
CA PRO A 63 -2.20 5.19 -26.01
C PRO A 63 -1.08 6.17 -25.63
N TYR A 64 -0.52 6.02 -24.42
CA TYR A 64 0.54 6.87 -23.88
C TYR A 64 1.93 6.23 -23.98
N GLY A 65 2.04 5.01 -24.53
CA GLY A 65 3.30 4.26 -24.62
C GLY A 65 3.80 3.75 -23.27
N ILE A 66 2.92 3.66 -22.27
CA ILE A 66 3.26 3.17 -20.94
C ILE A 66 2.95 1.68 -20.90
N ILE A 67 3.99 0.87 -20.70
CA ILE A 67 3.89 -0.58 -20.64
C ILE A 67 4.46 -0.98 -19.29
N PRO A 68 3.64 -1.19 -18.24
CA PRO A 68 4.13 -1.61 -16.94
C PRO A 68 4.58 -3.07 -16.96
N TYR A 69 5.48 -3.43 -16.05
CA TYR A 69 5.77 -4.82 -15.72
C TYR A 69 4.60 -5.42 -14.93
N ARG A 70 4.07 -6.55 -15.42
CA ARG A 70 3.05 -7.31 -14.69
C ARG A 70 3.66 -8.06 -13.52
N PHE A 71 3.31 -7.64 -12.30
CA PHE A 71 3.66 -8.34 -11.08
C PHE A 71 2.52 -9.27 -10.63
N SER A 72 2.79 -10.57 -10.43
CA SER A 72 1.80 -11.53 -9.92
C SER A 72 1.50 -11.23 -8.45
N ALA A 73 0.28 -10.77 -8.17
CA ALA A 73 -0.15 -10.39 -6.83
C ALA A 73 -0.27 -11.59 -5.88
N VAL A 74 -0.10 -11.36 -4.59
CA VAL A 74 -0.43 -12.32 -3.52
C VAL A 74 -1.94 -12.33 -3.32
N ASN A 75 -2.58 -13.48 -3.53
CA ASN A 75 -4.01 -13.66 -3.27
C ASN A 75 -4.24 -13.91 -1.78
N GLY A 76 -4.70 -12.89 -1.04
CA GLY A 76 -4.98 -13.02 0.39
C GLY A 76 -6.00 -14.11 0.75
N TRP A 77 -6.88 -14.48 -0.19
CA TRP A 77 -7.87 -15.55 -0.02
C TRP A 77 -7.29 -16.96 -0.21
N GLU A 78 -6.05 -17.08 -0.66
CA GLU A 78 -5.32 -18.35 -0.78
C GLU A 78 -4.30 -18.56 0.35
N LEU A 79 -4.04 -17.54 1.16
CA LEU A 79 -3.19 -17.68 2.35
C LEU A 79 -3.81 -18.65 3.35
N THR A 80 -2.99 -19.54 3.92
CA THR A 80 -3.39 -20.42 5.03
C THR A 80 -3.53 -19.63 6.33
N LEU A 81 -4.14 -20.23 7.37
CA LEU A 81 -4.24 -19.58 8.68
C LEU A 81 -2.87 -19.37 9.32
N GLU A 82 -1.94 -20.32 9.13
CA GLU A 82 -0.56 -20.21 9.57
C GLU A 82 0.10 -18.98 8.92
N ALA A 83 0.03 -18.88 7.59
CA ALA A 83 0.58 -17.76 6.85
C ALA A 83 0.00 -16.41 7.31
N ILE A 84 -1.32 -16.35 7.51
CA ILE A 84 -1.97 -15.13 8.04
C ILE A 84 -1.44 -14.79 9.43
N ASN A 85 -1.30 -15.76 10.33
CA ASN A 85 -0.82 -15.49 11.69
C ASN A 85 0.69 -15.21 11.76
N GLU A 86 1.46 -15.61 10.76
CA GLU A 86 2.91 -15.31 10.67
C GLU A 86 3.19 -13.91 10.13
N VAL A 87 2.35 -13.37 9.24
CA VAL A 87 2.56 -12.02 8.63
C VAL A 87 1.95 -10.86 9.42
N GLY A 88 1.10 -11.14 10.41
CA GLY A 88 0.52 -10.09 11.26
C GLY A 88 1.46 -9.66 12.39
N LEU A 89 1.06 -8.62 13.13
CA LEU A 89 1.84 -8.11 14.25
C LEU A 89 1.58 -8.96 15.51
N LYS A 90 2.61 -9.63 16.04
CA LYS A 90 2.54 -10.30 17.34
C LYS A 90 2.55 -9.25 18.46
N PHE A 91 1.54 -9.30 19.32
CA PHE A 91 1.42 -8.32 20.41
C PHE A 91 2.41 -8.62 21.54
N ASP A 92 3.31 -7.68 21.82
CA ASP A 92 4.39 -7.78 22.82
C ASP A 92 4.14 -6.83 24.03
N PRO A 93 4.66 -7.11 25.25
CA PRO A 93 4.51 -6.23 26.41
C PRO A 93 5.00 -4.79 26.25
N SER A 94 5.88 -4.49 25.28
CA SER A 94 6.32 -3.13 24.97
C SER A 94 5.32 -2.33 24.14
N MET A 95 4.30 -2.98 23.58
CA MET A 95 3.31 -2.38 22.68
C MET A 95 2.10 -1.81 23.43
N VAL A 96 1.39 -0.89 22.77
CA VAL A 96 0.18 -0.26 23.30
C VAL A 96 -1.05 -1.09 22.93
N GLY A 97 -1.81 -1.53 23.93
CA GLY A 97 -3.07 -2.26 23.75
C GLY A 97 -4.32 -1.39 24.00
N GLY A 98 -5.46 -2.04 24.26
CA GLY A 98 -6.67 -1.36 24.75
C GLY A 98 -7.55 -0.73 23.66
N PHE A 99 -7.35 -1.08 22.40
CA PHE A 99 -8.22 -0.72 21.28
C PHE A 99 -8.54 -1.94 20.42
N MET A 100 -9.53 -1.81 19.54
CA MET A 100 -9.98 -2.91 18.69
C MET A 100 -8.93 -3.28 17.64
N GLY A 101 -8.67 -4.58 17.50
CA GLY A 101 -7.90 -5.20 16.43
C GLY A 101 -8.67 -6.35 15.79
N THR A 102 -8.11 -6.90 14.71
CA THR A 102 -8.60 -8.14 14.08
C THR A 102 -7.58 -9.24 14.27
N CYS A 103 -8.01 -10.45 14.60
CA CYS A 103 -7.15 -11.63 14.61
C CYS A 103 -7.85 -12.80 13.92
N TYR A 104 -7.08 -13.80 13.50
CA TYR A 104 -7.57 -15.00 12.84
C TYR A 104 -7.25 -16.23 13.70
N PRO A 105 -8.21 -16.75 14.50
CA PRO A 105 -7.98 -17.90 15.37
C PRO A 105 -7.51 -19.14 14.58
N MET A 106 -6.51 -19.86 15.10
CA MET A 106 -5.93 -21.04 14.45
C MET A 106 -6.88 -22.24 14.39
N ASP A 107 -7.89 -22.28 15.26
CA ASP A 107 -8.94 -23.30 15.32
C ASP A 107 -10.21 -22.91 14.55
N GLY A 108 -10.20 -21.76 13.87
CA GLY A 108 -11.34 -21.21 13.15
C GLY A 108 -11.44 -21.62 11.67
N ASP A 109 -12.50 -21.15 11.01
CA ASP A 109 -12.81 -21.35 9.59
C ASP A 109 -12.47 -20.11 8.72
N PHE A 110 -11.39 -19.41 9.07
CA PHE A 110 -11.04 -18.08 8.54
C PHE A 110 -12.00 -16.94 8.94
N THR A 111 -12.98 -17.18 9.81
CA THR A 111 -13.78 -16.10 10.39
C THR A 111 -12.90 -15.20 11.26
N PRO A 112 -12.79 -13.89 10.96
CA PRO A 112 -12.02 -12.98 11.79
C PRO A 112 -12.71 -12.77 13.15
N SER A 113 -11.93 -12.70 14.22
CA SER A 113 -12.37 -12.18 15.51
C SER A 113 -11.97 -10.71 15.64
N HIS A 114 -12.93 -9.88 16.05
CA HIS A 114 -12.69 -8.47 16.35
C HIS A 114 -12.73 -8.28 17.85
N GLN A 115 -11.57 -8.02 18.45
CA GLN A 115 -11.41 -7.98 19.90
C GLN A 115 -10.47 -6.87 20.32
N VAL A 116 -10.50 -6.53 21.60
CA VAL A 116 -9.51 -5.61 22.20
C VAL A 116 -8.13 -6.27 22.15
N ILE A 117 -7.12 -5.51 21.75
CA ILE A 117 -5.74 -5.98 21.74
C ILE A 117 -5.21 -5.99 23.18
N GLU A 118 -5.10 -7.18 23.75
CA GLU A 118 -4.64 -7.38 25.14
C GLU A 118 -3.87 -8.69 25.39
N ASN A 119 -3.98 -9.69 24.51
CA ASN A 119 -3.33 -10.99 24.70
C ASN A 119 -1.91 -11.03 24.12
N PHE A 120 -0.89 -11.12 24.97
CA PHE A 120 0.50 -11.23 24.52
C PHE A 120 0.76 -12.49 23.69
N GLY A 121 1.61 -12.35 22.66
CA GLY A 121 1.96 -13.41 21.71
C GLY A 121 0.88 -13.68 20.64
N GLN A 122 -0.32 -13.12 20.78
CA GLN A 122 -1.36 -13.23 19.76
C GLN A 122 -1.06 -12.28 18.60
N THR A 123 -1.31 -12.75 17.37
CA THR A 123 -1.19 -11.95 16.16
C THR A 123 -2.43 -11.08 15.94
N TYR A 124 -2.22 -9.81 15.66
CA TYR A 124 -3.25 -8.83 15.34
C TYR A 124 -2.99 -8.09 14.02
N PHE A 125 -4.09 -7.66 13.42
CA PHE A 125 -4.19 -6.76 12.28
C PHE A 125 -5.02 -5.54 12.65
N CYS A 126 -5.03 -4.56 11.76
CA CYS A 126 -5.92 -3.41 11.87
C CYS A 126 -7.39 -3.86 12.01
N HIS A 127 -8.19 -3.09 12.76
CA HIS A 127 -9.61 -3.39 12.95
C HIS A 127 -10.34 -3.52 11.61
N CYS A 128 -11.15 -4.57 11.47
CA CYS A 128 -11.85 -4.98 10.25
C CYS A 128 -10.97 -5.30 9.02
N MET A 129 -9.66 -5.53 9.19
CA MET A 129 -8.80 -5.97 8.10
C MET A 129 -9.20 -7.39 7.65
N ALA A 130 -9.64 -7.50 6.41
CA ALA A 130 -9.97 -8.78 5.78
C ALA A 130 -8.72 -9.43 5.16
N ARG A 131 -8.86 -10.69 4.73
CA ARG A 131 -7.81 -11.46 4.06
C ARG A 131 -7.33 -10.84 2.76
N GLY A 132 -8.23 -10.34 1.92
CA GLY A 132 -7.88 -9.67 0.67
C GLY A 132 -6.85 -8.55 0.85
N PRO A 133 -7.10 -7.55 1.72
CA PRO A 133 -6.14 -6.51 2.07
C PRO A 133 -4.78 -7.00 2.58
N ILE A 134 -4.71 -8.15 3.28
CA ILE A 134 -3.42 -8.75 3.68
C ILE A 134 -2.60 -9.10 2.42
N GLY A 135 -3.25 -9.73 1.43
CA GLY A 135 -2.62 -10.02 0.13
C GLY A 135 -2.18 -8.77 -0.63
N ILE A 136 -2.97 -7.68 -0.57
CA ILE A 136 -2.60 -6.38 -1.16
C ILE A 136 -1.30 -5.87 -0.52
N VAL A 137 -1.23 -5.81 0.81
CA VAL A 137 -0.02 -5.36 1.54
C VAL A 137 1.19 -6.21 1.16
N LEU A 138 1.08 -7.54 1.17
CA LEU A 138 2.18 -8.44 0.78
C LEU A 138 2.61 -8.22 -0.68
N SER A 139 1.68 -7.95 -1.59
CA SER A 139 1.99 -7.65 -2.99
C SER A 139 2.80 -6.36 -3.14
N HIS A 140 2.41 -5.31 -2.43
CA HIS A 140 3.17 -4.06 -2.43
C HIS A 140 4.54 -4.24 -1.78
N LEU A 141 4.65 -4.90 -0.62
CA LEU A 141 5.93 -5.18 0.02
C LEU A 141 6.86 -5.99 -0.90
N SER A 142 6.31 -6.94 -1.67
CA SER A 142 7.07 -7.71 -2.65
C SER A 142 7.65 -6.84 -3.76
N VAL A 143 6.85 -5.92 -4.32
CA VAL A 143 7.30 -4.95 -5.34
C VAL A 143 8.34 -4.00 -4.76
N LEU A 144 8.14 -3.50 -3.54
CA LEU A 144 9.07 -2.60 -2.86
C LEU A 144 10.42 -3.28 -2.62
N GLN A 145 10.40 -4.53 -2.15
CA GLN A 145 11.61 -5.33 -1.92
C GLN A 145 12.36 -5.55 -3.23
N ASP A 146 11.68 -6.01 -4.29
CA ASP A 146 12.30 -6.19 -5.61
C ASP A 146 12.91 -4.90 -6.15
N ALA A 147 12.20 -3.78 -6.05
CA ALA A 147 12.69 -2.49 -6.51
C ALA A 147 13.89 -1.98 -5.70
N TYR A 148 13.84 -2.15 -4.38
CA TYR A 148 14.94 -1.78 -3.50
C TYR A 148 16.20 -2.59 -3.80
N ASP A 149 16.07 -3.91 -3.94
CA ASP A 149 17.16 -4.84 -4.26
C ASP A 149 17.71 -4.60 -5.67
N SER A 150 16.87 -4.15 -6.60
CA SER A 150 17.28 -3.80 -7.97
C SER A 150 18.01 -2.47 -8.08
N GLY A 151 18.12 -1.72 -6.98
CA GLY A 151 18.81 -0.42 -6.98
C GLY A 151 18.01 0.72 -7.62
N TYR A 152 16.70 0.56 -7.81
CA TYR A 152 15.87 1.65 -8.35
C TYR A 152 15.77 2.80 -7.35
N GLU A 153 15.79 4.03 -7.87
CA GLU A 153 15.65 5.27 -7.11
C GLU A 153 14.20 5.72 -7.06
N THR A 154 13.45 5.54 -8.15
CA THR A 154 12.04 5.93 -8.25
C THR A 154 11.26 4.91 -9.05
N ILE A 155 10.20 4.38 -8.45
CA ILE A 155 9.29 3.45 -9.11
C ILE A 155 7.88 4.01 -9.15
N TRP A 156 7.10 3.56 -10.13
CA TRP A 156 5.66 3.77 -10.15
C TRP A 156 4.97 2.42 -9.98
N VAL A 157 4.14 2.29 -8.94
CA VAL A 157 3.38 1.09 -8.64
C VAL A 157 1.90 1.35 -8.85
N MET A 158 1.23 0.45 -9.56
CA MET A 158 -0.21 0.46 -9.82
C MET A 158 -0.85 -0.87 -9.43
N GLU A 159 -2.14 -0.86 -9.09
CA GLU A 159 -3.01 -2.05 -9.09
C GLU A 159 -3.67 -2.24 -10.47
N ASP A 160 -4.38 -3.36 -10.69
CA ASP A 160 -4.98 -3.75 -11.97
C ASP A 160 -6.39 -3.18 -12.22
N ASP A 161 -6.84 -2.26 -11.37
CA ASP A 161 -8.14 -1.60 -11.42
C ASP A 161 -8.02 -0.08 -11.54
N ILE A 162 -6.96 0.40 -12.20
CA ILE A 162 -6.79 1.82 -12.52
C ILE A 162 -7.81 2.32 -13.55
N ASP A 163 -8.13 3.61 -13.44
CA ASP A 163 -8.78 4.40 -14.48
C ASP A 163 -7.84 5.56 -14.88
N VAL A 164 -7.50 5.68 -16.16
CA VAL A 164 -6.68 6.79 -16.67
C VAL A 164 -7.58 7.99 -16.94
N LEU A 165 -7.55 8.96 -16.05
CA LEU A 165 -8.42 10.14 -16.09
C LEU A 165 -7.86 11.30 -16.92
N ASP A 166 -6.55 11.35 -17.12
CA ASP A 166 -5.83 12.39 -17.86
C ASP A 166 -4.50 11.81 -18.40
N ASP A 167 -3.75 12.58 -19.20
CA ASP A 167 -2.48 12.17 -19.81
C ASP A 167 -1.40 11.89 -18.75
N PRO A 168 -1.03 10.62 -18.48
CA PRO A 168 -0.01 10.27 -17.49
C PRO A 168 1.39 10.76 -17.86
N ARG A 169 1.64 11.20 -19.10
CA ARG A 169 2.95 11.73 -19.52
C ARG A 169 3.30 13.06 -18.85
N VAL A 170 2.35 13.68 -18.13
CA VAL A 170 2.62 14.87 -17.30
C VAL A 170 3.33 14.53 -15.99
N ILE A 171 3.35 13.26 -15.57
CA ILE A 171 3.90 12.82 -14.29
C ILE A 171 5.39 13.20 -14.10
N PRO A 172 6.29 13.04 -15.09
CA PRO A 172 7.69 13.44 -14.94
C PRO A 172 7.86 14.92 -14.59
N ASP A 173 7.06 15.80 -15.20
CA ASP A 173 7.08 17.23 -14.91
C ASP A 173 6.50 17.54 -13.52
N LEU A 174 5.54 16.74 -13.04
CA LEU A 174 5.04 16.84 -11.66
C LEU A 174 6.11 16.39 -10.66
N ILE A 175 6.90 15.36 -10.96
CA ILE A 175 8.02 14.95 -10.12
C ILE A 175 9.05 16.08 -10.02
N ASP A 176 9.45 16.69 -11.14
CA ASP A 176 10.40 17.81 -11.15
C ASP A 176 9.88 18.98 -10.29
N ARG A 177 8.60 19.36 -10.47
CA ARG A 177 7.98 20.43 -9.68
C ARG A 177 7.87 20.09 -8.19
N LEU A 178 7.64 18.83 -7.84
CA LEU A 178 7.60 18.40 -6.46
C LEU A 178 9.00 18.52 -5.86
N ASP A 179 10.02 18.02 -6.55
CA ASP A 179 11.43 18.15 -6.15
C ASP A 179 11.83 19.61 -5.95
N ASP A 180 11.38 20.53 -6.81
CA ASP A 180 11.63 21.97 -6.67
C ASP A 180 10.97 22.58 -5.42
N VAL A 181 9.75 22.16 -5.09
CA VAL A 181 8.94 22.77 -4.02
C VAL A 181 9.25 22.19 -2.64
N VAL A 182 9.45 20.87 -2.54
CA VAL A 182 9.71 20.20 -1.26
C VAL A 182 11.16 19.78 -1.09
N GLY A 183 11.93 19.63 -2.17
CA GLY A 183 13.25 19.01 -2.18
C GLY A 183 13.17 17.53 -2.51
N LYS A 184 14.02 17.05 -3.43
CA LYS A 184 14.08 15.66 -3.90
C LYS A 184 14.11 14.61 -2.79
N ASP A 185 14.83 14.89 -1.70
CA ASP A 185 15.01 13.95 -0.57
C ASP A 185 13.98 14.12 0.55
N ASN A 186 13.02 15.04 0.39
CA ASN A 186 12.06 15.41 1.43
C ASN A 186 10.65 14.85 1.22
N TRP A 187 10.48 13.92 0.28
CA TRP A 187 9.24 13.19 0.09
C TRP A 187 9.49 11.72 -0.24
N ASP A 188 8.56 10.87 0.20
CA ASP A 188 8.70 9.41 0.11
C ASP A 188 7.77 8.82 -0.97
N ILE A 189 6.53 9.31 -1.01
CA ILE A 189 5.45 8.79 -1.85
C ILE A 189 4.70 9.97 -2.47
N LEU A 190 4.43 9.88 -3.77
CA LEU A 190 3.52 10.74 -4.51
C LEU A 190 2.37 9.87 -5.01
N PHE A 191 1.18 10.05 -4.46
CA PHE A 191 -0.01 9.38 -4.98
C PHE A 191 -0.45 10.00 -6.30
N THR A 192 -0.74 9.17 -7.29
CA THR A 192 -1.18 9.57 -8.63
C THR A 192 -2.63 9.20 -8.91
N ASP A 193 -3.32 8.63 -7.93
CA ASP A 193 -4.75 8.35 -7.94
C ASP A 193 -5.56 9.40 -7.16
N VAL A 194 -6.88 9.38 -7.38
CA VAL A 194 -7.82 10.21 -6.62
C VAL A 194 -8.12 9.58 -5.28
N ASP A 195 -8.47 10.40 -4.28
CA ASP A 195 -8.96 9.88 -3.01
C ASP A 195 -10.23 9.04 -3.22
N ILE A 196 -10.40 8.01 -2.39
CA ILE A 196 -11.62 7.21 -2.39
C ILE A 196 -12.85 8.10 -2.17
N ARG A 197 -13.84 7.88 -3.03
CA ARG A 197 -15.15 8.53 -2.95
C ARG A 197 -16.19 7.55 -2.41
N ASP A 198 -17.19 8.07 -1.71
CA ASP A 198 -18.35 7.26 -1.30
C ASP A 198 -19.30 6.98 -2.48
N GLN A 199 -20.41 6.30 -2.21
CA GLN A 199 -21.42 5.98 -3.23
C GLN A 199 -22.10 7.21 -3.83
N GLN A 200 -21.94 8.38 -3.19
CA GLN A 200 -22.45 9.67 -3.62
C GLN A 200 -21.36 10.51 -4.33
N GLY A 201 -20.19 9.92 -4.58
CA GLY A 201 -19.06 10.57 -5.24
C GLY A 201 -18.33 11.59 -4.36
N GLN A 202 -18.66 11.68 -3.06
CA GLN A 202 -18.05 12.61 -2.13
C GLN A 202 -16.73 12.05 -1.59
N HIS A 203 -15.76 12.94 -1.34
CA HIS A 203 -14.49 12.56 -0.75
C HIS A 203 -14.68 11.91 0.63
N LYS A 204 -14.16 10.70 0.79
CA LYS A 204 -14.18 9.99 2.07
C LYS A 204 -12.91 10.29 2.86
N SER A 205 -12.94 11.35 3.66
CA SER A 205 -11.83 11.68 4.56
C SER A 205 -11.48 10.53 5.49
N THR A 206 -10.19 10.22 5.60
CA THR A 206 -9.69 9.28 6.59
C THR A 206 -9.72 9.94 7.97
N ILE A 207 -10.61 9.44 8.83
CA ILE A 207 -10.86 10.01 10.17
C ILE A 207 -9.99 9.38 11.26
N TRP A 208 -9.18 8.37 10.93
CA TRP A 208 -8.41 7.62 11.90
C TRP A 208 -7.09 7.14 11.32
N ALA A 209 -6.00 7.35 12.07
CA ALA A 209 -4.80 6.57 11.88
C ALA A 209 -5.18 5.12 12.18
N ALA A 210 -4.98 4.17 11.25
CA ALA A 210 -5.14 2.76 11.60
C ALA A 210 -4.22 2.45 12.79
N ARG A 211 -4.76 2.49 14.01
CA ARG A 211 -3.96 2.33 15.22
C ARG A 211 -3.34 0.97 15.19
N ARG A 212 -2.06 0.94 15.58
CA ARG A 212 -1.30 -0.30 15.67
C ARG A 212 -0.61 -0.36 17.03
N PRO A 213 -0.45 -1.55 17.60
CA PRO A 213 0.17 -1.71 18.90
C PRO A 213 1.62 -1.23 18.99
N ASP A 214 2.37 -1.33 17.90
CA ASP A 214 3.75 -0.87 17.76
C ASP A 214 3.86 0.65 17.57
N PHE A 215 2.74 1.37 17.50
CA PHE A 215 2.70 2.81 17.24
C PHE A 215 2.43 3.59 18.55
N PRO A 216 3.43 4.27 19.12
CA PRO A 216 3.30 4.90 20.42
C PRO A 216 2.33 6.09 20.43
N ASP A 217 1.63 6.29 21.56
CA ASP A 217 0.57 7.28 21.77
C ASP A 217 0.99 8.76 21.62
N TYR A 218 2.28 9.06 21.40
CA TYR A 218 2.76 10.45 21.32
C TYR A 218 2.44 11.14 19.99
N TYR A 219 2.04 10.40 18.95
CA TYR A 219 1.61 11.02 17.70
C TYR A 219 0.24 11.65 17.89
N LYS A 220 0.17 12.97 17.68
CA LYS A 220 -1.09 13.70 17.75
C LYS A 220 -1.99 13.18 16.63
N LEU A 221 -3.13 12.58 16.99
CA LEU A 221 -4.19 12.12 16.06
C LEU A 221 -4.50 13.14 14.95
N ASN A 222 -4.32 14.43 15.23
CA ASN A 222 -4.50 15.53 14.30
C ASN A 222 -3.57 15.45 13.06
N ASP A 223 -2.39 14.85 13.13
CA ASP A 223 -1.46 14.82 12.00
C ASP A 223 -1.96 13.89 10.87
N PHE A 224 -2.67 12.81 11.19
CA PHE A 224 -3.22 11.88 10.21
C PHE A 224 -4.49 12.39 9.51
N THR A 225 -5.18 13.34 10.12
CA THR A 225 -6.43 13.90 9.57
C THR A 225 -6.21 15.22 8.83
N GLN A 226 -5.00 15.79 8.89
CA GLN A 226 -4.68 17.06 8.29
C GLN A 226 -4.11 16.92 6.89
N ASN A 227 -4.80 17.51 5.93
CA ASN A 227 -4.26 17.78 4.60
C ASN A 227 -3.73 19.22 4.56
N ARG A 228 -2.52 19.41 4.04
CA ARG A 228 -1.89 20.74 3.94
C ARG A 228 -1.54 21.04 2.49
N VAL A 229 -1.96 22.20 2.01
CA VAL A 229 -1.57 22.66 0.66
C VAL A 229 -0.06 22.87 0.63
N VAL A 230 0.60 22.31 -0.37
CA VAL A 230 2.05 22.46 -0.62
C VAL A 230 2.25 23.43 -1.79
N SER A 231 1.47 23.24 -2.87
CA SER A 231 1.42 24.15 -4.02
C SER A 231 0.05 24.06 -4.70
N SER A 232 -0.14 24.74 -5.83
CA SER A 232 -1.35 24.59 -6.65
C SER A 232 -1.56 23.15 -7.17
N ASN A 233 -0.49 22.37 -7.28
CA ASN A 233 -0.54 20.99 -7.79
C ASN A 233 -0.44 19.93 -6.69
N PHE A 234 0.03 20.30 -5.50
CA PHE A 234 0.37 19.35 -4.44
C PHE A 234 -0.29 19.69 -3.12
N ARG A 235 -0.76 18.65 -2.44
CA ARG A 235 -1.11 18.67 -1.03
C ARG A 235 -0.40 17.53 -0.32
N LYS A 236 0.08 17.80 0.88
CA LYS A 236 0.53 16.78 1.81
C LYS A 236 -0.70 16.15 2.44
N VAL A 237 -0.81 14.83 2.35
CA VAL A 237 -1.88 14.05 2.97
C VAL A 237 -1.38 13.44 4.28
N GLY A 238 -2.20 13.50 5.33
CA GLY A 238 -1.88 12.89 6.62
C GLY A 238 -2.11 11.37 6.61
N ALA A 239 -3.28 10.96 6.14
CA ALA A 239 -3.66 9.59 5.88
C ALA A 239 -4.69 9.56 4.74
N ARG A 240 -4.76 8.44 4.03
CA ARG A 240 -5.75 8.21 2.99
C ARG A 240 -6.18 6.74 2.95
N TYR A 241 -7.31 6.49 2.30
CA TYR A 241 -7.70 5.14 1.91
C TYR A 241 -7.23 4.85 0.48
N GLY A 242 -6.89 3.58 0.22
CA GLY A 242 -6.43 3.11 -1.10
C GLY A 242 -4.99 3.52 -1.44
N ALA A 243 -4.37 2.73 -2.31
CA ALA A 243 -3.03 2.94 -2.84
C ALA A 243 -2.93 2.40 -4.29
N THR A 244 -4.00 2.61 -5.07
CA THR A 244 -4.19 2.05 -6.41
C THR A 244 -3.12 2.52 -7.38
N SER A 245 -2.59 3.74 -7.21
CA SER A 245 -1.48 4.25 -8.03
C SER A 245 -0.60 5.22 -7.23
N MET A 246 0.70 4.93 -7.18
CA MET A 246 1.67 5.74 -6.44
C MET A 246 3.09 5.64 -6.99
N ILE A 247 3.79 6.77 -6.95
CA ILE A 247 5.22 6.87 -7.18
C ILE A 247 5.94 6.83 -5.84
N ILE A 248 7.00 6.03 -5.74
CA ILE A 248 7.71 5.78 -4.49
C ILE A 248 9.20 5.99 -4.72
N ARG A 249 9.81 6.83 -3.89
CA ARG A 249 11.26 7.04 -3.86
C ARG A 249 11.94 5.96 -3.05
N ARG A 250 13.23 5.73 -3.31
CA ARG A 250 14.06 4.76 -2.57
C ARG A 250 14.10 5.02 -1.07
N CYS A 251 14.11 6.28 -0.64
CA CYS A 251 13.99 6.63 0.78
C CYS A 251 12.66 6.16 1.38
N GLY A 252 11.56 6.27 0.62
CA GLY A 252 10.26 5.71 0.97
C GLY A 252 10.28 4.19 1.04
N MET A 253 10.78 3.51 0.00
CA MET A 253 10.91 2.04 -0.02
C MET A 253 11.65 1.54 1.23
N LYS A 254 12.79 2.18 1.56
CA LYS A 254 13.58 1.84 2.76
C LYS A 254 12.78 1.97 4.05
N LYS A 255 12.03 3.07 4.25
CA LYS A 255 11.20 3.30 5.44
C LYS A 255 10.02 2.32 5.57
N LEU A 256 9.58 1.76 4.45
CA LEU A 256 8.48 0.79 4.44
C LEU A 256 8.96 -0.63 4.73
N LEU A 257 10.19 -0.96 4.32
CA LEU A 257 10.81 -2.28 4.48
C LEU A 257 11.61 -2.44 5.78
N GLN A 258 12.07 -1.34 6.40
CA GLN A 258 12.95 -1.30 7.59
C GLN A 258 12.36 -0.49 8.72
#